data_AF-A0A2Z4G8K0-F1
#
_entry.id   AF-A0A2Z4G8K0-F1
#
_cell.length_a   1.000
_cell.length_b   1.000
_cell.length_c   1.000
_cell.angle_alpha   90.00
_cell.angle_beta   90.00
_cell.angle_gamma   90.00
#
_symmetry.space_group_name_H-M   'P 1'
#
loop_
_entity.id
_entity.type
_entity.pdbx_description
1 polymer ?
#
loop_
_entity_poly.entity_id
_entity_poly.type
_entity_poly.pdbx_seq_one_letter_code
_entity_poly.pdbx_strand_id
1 'polypeptide(L)'
;MKQILLITLLFCQSIAFGQTIFRVNNTPGITGVNVYTNLQDAHDAASDGDIIYVEPSSEEYSPATLTKKLTIIGNGYFLQENEIEIEDNLESRISSITLPYNEGNPTLNASNSTFYGLTIGTISADRISGVLVERCEVIDLKTGSYSGACSAWTIKKCYVYNLYGSQTSFYLSSNFSIINNIIRAVLAGYSFSTIANNTFGFVSGNSMGAIKNSIMSNNIMIAGSCLESEGGCNHSPDYGPSNSISNNIVVFDDEGGTKVPVYNLPNDNGNISGEDLLSTFLISNPMFIASRDSDLQLAVNSPAKGIGTGGVDAGAFGGSDPYVISGQIPFPIINNFITTGVGNSAVPLNINITITGNN
;
A
#
# COMPACT_ATOMS: atom_id res chain seq x y z
N MET A 1 -23.06 -50.67 -3.67
CA MET A 1 -22.00 -50.06 -4.53
C MET A 1 -22.17 -48.56 -4.72
N LYS A 2 -23.33 -48.04 -5.16
CA LYS A 2 -23.55 -46.58 -5.35
C LYS A 2 -23.36 -45.74 -4.07
N GLN A 3 -23.76 -46.25 -2.90
CA GLN A 3 -23.60 -45.55 -1.62
C GLN A 3 -22.15 -45.53 -1.09
N ILE A 4 -21.33 -46.53 -1.45
CA ILE A 4 -19.90 -46.55 -1.09
C ILE A 4 -19.14 -45.52 -1.94
N LEU A 5 -19.45 -45.41 -3.23
CA LEU A 5 -18.84 -44.42 -4.13
C LEU A 5 -19.12 -42.96 -3.69
N LEU A 6 -20.33 -42.69 -3.16
CA LEU A 6 -20.71 -41.37 -2.67
C LEU A 6 -19.93 -40.98 -1.39
N ILE A 7 -19.69 -41.94 -0.49
CA ILE A 7 -18.92 -41.73 0.74
C ILE A 7 -17.44 -41.52 0.42
N THR A 8 -16.87 -42.24 -0.56
CA THR A 8 -15.49 -42.01 -1.02
C THR A 8 -15.32 -40.65 -1.69
N LEU A 9 -16.32 -40.16 -2.44
CA LEU A 9 -16.30 -38.82 -3.05
C LEU A 9 -16.39 -37.70 -2.00
N LEU A 10 -17.13 -37.91 -0.90
CA LEU A 10 -17.29 -36.96 0.21
C LEU A 10 -16.02 -36.84 1.08
N PHE A 11 -15.26 -37.92 1.27
CA PHE A 11 -13.98 -37.90 2.00
C PHE A 11 -12.80 -37.38 1.15
N CYS A 12 -12.92 -37.38 -0.18
CA CYS A 12 -11.87 -36.84 -1.07
C CYS A 12 -11.86 -35.30 -1.13
N GLN A 13 -12.88 -34.62 -0.59
CA GLN A 13 -13.00 -33.16 -0.62
C GLN A 13 -12.44 -32.45 0.63
N SER A 14 -11.89 -33.18 1.61
CA SER A 14 -11.43 -32.59 2.87
C SER A 14 -9.92 -32.56 3.06
N ILE A 15 -9.12 -32.69 1.99
CA ILE A 15 -7.71 -32.26 2.05
C ILE A 15 -7.69 -30.73 1.92
N ALA A 16 -8.19 -30.05 2.95
CA ALA A 16 -7.82 -28.66 3.17
C ALA A 16 -6.33 -28.70 3.49
N PHE A 17 -5.48 -28.39 2.51
CA PHE A 17 -4.10 -28.04 2.81
C PHE A 17 -4.17 -26.87 3.77
N GLY A 18 -3.75 -27.09 5.02
CA GLY A 18 -3.54 -25.99 5.95
C GLY A 18 -2.56 -25.03 5.34
N GLN A 19 -2.83 -23.73 5.47
CA GLN A 19 -1.92 -22.70 5.03
C GLN A 19 -0.61 -22.83 5.81
N THR A 20 0.49 -23.14 5.11
CA THR A 20 1.80 -23.22 5.74
C THR A 20 2.33 -21.81 5.92
N ILE A 21 2.94 -21.54 7.08
CA ILE A 21 3.62 -20.28 7.36
C ILE A 21 5.12 -20.50 7.19
N PHE A 22 5.70 -19.77 6.26
CA PHE A 22 7.14 -19.64 6.08
C PHE A 22 7.61 -18.35 6.74
N ARG A 23 8.79 -18.38 7.34
CA ARG A 23 9.43 -17.23 7.95
C ARG A 23 10.63 -16.82 7.12
N VAL A 24 10.81 -15.53 6.91
CA VAL A 24 12.00 -14.96 6.29
C VAL A 24 12.70 -14.10 7.32
N ASN A 25 13.89 -14.52 7.73
CA ASN A 25 14.72 -13.80 8.70
C ASN A 25 16.20 -13.94 8.29
N ASN A 26 16.83 -12.82 7.91
CA ASN A 26 18.23 -12.76 7.50
C ASN A 26 19.19 -12.48 8.68
N THR A 27 18.69 -12.45 9.92
CA THR A 27 19.51 -12.32 11.13
C THR A 27 20.39 -13.55 11.32
N PRO A 28 21.73 -13.39 11.43
CA PRO A 28 22.63 -14.51 11.60
C PRO A 28 22.26 -15.42 12.78
N GLY A 29 22.23 -16.73 12.52
CA GLY A 29 21.95 -17.75 13.55
C GLY A 29 20.47 -18.11 13.72
N ILE A 30 19.54 -17.38 13.10
CA ILE A 30 18.12 -17.76 13.06
C ILE A 30 17.93 -18.86 12.02
N THR A 31 17.54 -20.05 12.47
CA THR A 31 17.33 -21.24 11.63
C THR A 31 16.15 -22.05 12.15
N GLY A 32 15.55 -22.87 11.30
CA GLY A 32 14.42 -23.71 11.68
C GLY A 32 13.70 -24.32 10.49
N VAL A 33 12.71 -25.16 10.76
CA VAL A 33 11.79 -25.65 9.74
C VAL A 33 11.02 -24.45 9.19
N ASN A 34 10.95 -24.33 7.86
CA ASN A 34 10.27 -23.24 7.15
C ASN A 34 10.85 -21.84 7.45
N VAL A 35 12.10 -21.75 7.91
CA VAL A 35 12.82 -20.48 8.11
C VAL A 35 13.85 -20.32 7.00
N TYR A 36 13.78 -19.21 6.29
CA TYR A 36 14.66 -18.86 5.17
C TYR A 36 15.32 -17.51 5.41
N THR A 37 16.48 -17.28 4.81
CA THR A 37 17.19 -16.01 4.93
C THR A 37 16.80 -15.00 3.86
N ASN A 38 16.03 -15.40 2.84
CA ASN A 38 15.53 -14.51 1.80
C ASN A 38 14.15 -14.96 1.30
N LEU A 39 13.43 -14.01 0.68
CA LEU A 39 12.06 -14.20 0.21
C LEU A 39 11.98 -15.17 -0.98
N GLN A 40 13.02 -15.25 -1.83
CA GLN A 40 13.01 -16.14 -2.99
C GLN A 40 13.00 -17.61 -2.56
N ASP A 41 13.86 -17.98 -1.60
CA ASP A 41 13.92 -19.37 -1.12
C ASP A 41 12.61 -19.77 -0.40
N ALA A 42 12.01 -18.86 0.38
CA ALA A 42 10.71 -19.10 0.98
C ALA A 42 9.60 -19.25 -0.07
N HIS A 43 9.60 -18.40 -1.10
CA HIS A 43 8.70 -18.54 -2.23
C HIS A 43 8.86 -19.89 -2.93
N ASP A 44 10.09 -20.33 -3.17
CA ASP A 44 10.38 -21.56 -3.90
C ASP A 44 9.87 -22.79 -3.15
N ALA A 45 9.96 -22.77 -1.82
CA ALA A 45 9.41 -23.79 -0.92
C ALA A 45 7.88 -23.73 -0.74
N ALA A 46 7.28 -22.55 -0.87
CA ALA A 46 5.85 -22.35 -0.65
C ALA A 46 4.97 -22.98 -1.74
N SER A 47 3.74 -23.30 -1.40
CA SER A 47 2.67 -23.67 -2.33
C SER A 47 1.69 -22.52 -2.49
N ASP A 48 0.85 -22.57 -3.55
CA ASP A 48 -0.24 -21.62 -3.71
C ASP A 48 -1.15 -21.60 -2.48
N GLY A 49 -1.40 -20.40 -1.97
CA GLY A 49 -2.20 -20.13 -0.80
C GLY A 49 -1.40 -19.96 0.48
N ASP A 50 -0.11 -20.31 0.53
CA ASP A 50 0.71 -20.21 1.76
C ASP A 50 0.97 -18.76 2.21
N ILE A 51 1.41 -18.61 3.47
CA ILE A 51 1.85 -17.35 4.06
C ILE A 51 3.37 -17.31 4.11
N ILE A 52 3.94 -16.16 3.77
CA ILE A 52 5.31 -15.81 4.09
C ILE A 52 5.30 -14.62 5.06
N TYR A 53 5.77 -14.84 6.28
CA TYR A 53 6.01 -13.79 7.27
C TYR A 53 7.46 -13.32 7.14
N VAL A 54 7.63 -12.07 6.71
CA VAL A 54 8.92 -11.42 6.56
C VAL A 54 9.21 -10.68 7.85
N GLU A 55 10.23 -11.14 8.57
CA GLU A 55 10.58 -10.56 9.87
C GLU A 55 11.34 -9.24 9.70
N PRO A 56 11.21 -8.33 10.66
CA PRO A 56 11.99 -7.10 10.68
C PRO A 56 13.48 -7.40 10.70
N SER A 57 14.28 -6.52 10.09
CA SER A 57 15.73 -6.67 10.09
C SER A 57 16.45 -5.34 9.88
N SER A 58 17.68 -5.27 10.37
CA SER A 58 18.60 -4.17 10.07
C SER A 58 19.06 -4.18 8.62
N GLU A 59 19.02 -5.33 7.97
CA GLU A 59 19.46 -5.54 6.58
C GLU A 59 18.26 -5.77 5.66
N GLU A 60 18.26 -5.09 4.51
CA GLU A 60 17.22 -5.26 3.49
C GLU A 60 17.27 -6.66 2.86
N TYR A 61 16.10 -7.27 2.67
CA TYR A 61 15.98 -8.54 1.95
C TYR A 61 16.20 -8.35 0.45
N SER A 62 16.96 -9.28 -0.14
CA SER A 62 17.21 -9.34 -1.58
C SER A 62 15.92 -9.40 -2.41
N PRO A 63 15.98 -9.00 -3.70
CA PRO A 63 14.87 -9.11 -4.62
C PRO A 63 14.28 -10.52 -4.73
N ALA A 64 12.98 -10.61 -5.00
CA ALA A 64 12.28 -11.87 -5.26
C ALA A 64 11.35 -11.79 -6.48
N THR A 65 11.22 -12.90 -7.18
CA THR A 65 10.26 -13.11 -8.28
C THR A 65 9.19 -14.08 -7.80
N LEU A 66 7.95 -13.60 -7.69
CA LEU A 66 6.84 -14.38 -7.15
C LEU A 66 5.97 -14.90 -8.28
N THR A 67 5.82 -16.21 -8.35
CA THR A 67 5.05 -16.92 -9.38
C THR A 67 3.90 -17.75 -8.83
N LYS A 68 3.61 -17.59 -7.53
CA LYS A 68 2.58 -18.31 -6.78
C LYS A 68 1.64 -17.33 -6.11
N LYS A 69 0.38 -17.74 -5.91
CA LYS A 69 -0.58 -16.97 -5.11
C LYS A 69 -0.16 -17.06 -3.64
N LEU A 70 0.34 -15.98 -3.05
CA LEU A 70 0.83 -15.99 -1.67
C LEU A 70 0.27 -14.84 -0.83
N THR A 71 0.28 -15.00 0.48
CA THR A 71 0.08 -13.90 1.43
C THR A 71 1.42 -13.55 2.05
N ILE A 72 1.91 -12.32 1.88
CA ILE A 72 3.20 -11.86 2.39
C ILE A 72 2.96 -10.76 3.39
N ILE A 73 3.43 -10.97 4.62
CA ILE A 73 3.16 -10.13 5.78
C ILE A 73 4.49 -9.62 6.34
N GLY A 74 4.59 -8.31 6.53
CA GLY A 74 5.61 -7.65 7.35
C GLY A 74 4.99 -7.01 8.60
N ASN A 75 5.75 -6.14 9.26
CA ASN A 75 5.37 -5.56 10.54
C ASN A 75 4.92 -4.09 10.49
N GLY A 76 4.91 -3.45 9.32
CA GLY A 76 4.60 -2.04 9.13
C GLY A 76 5.79 -1.23 8.64
N TYR A 77 5.65 0.11 8.69
CA TYR A 77 6.63 1.09 8.24
C TYR A 77 6.57 2.34 9.13
N PHE A 78 7.59 3.21 9.10
CA PHE A 78 7.72 4.39 9.96
C PHE A 78 7.53 4.09 11.45
N LEU A 79 7.86 2.88 11.91
CA LEU A 79 7.56 2.42 13.27
C LEU A 79 8.37 3.20 14.30
N GLN A 80 9.66 3.38 14.03
CA GLN A 80 10.54 4.20 14.85
C GLN A 80 10.18 5.68 14.75
N GLU A 81 9.93 6.16 13.53
CA GLU A 81 9.60 7.54 13.24
C GLU A 81 8.32 7.96 13.93
N ASN A 82 7.28 7.13 13.95
CA ASN A 82 6.03 7.44 14.65
C ASN A 82 6.04 7.09 16.14
N GLU A 83 7.20 6.73 16.70
CA GLU A 83 7.35 6.40 18.12
C GLU A 83 6.40 5.27 18.55
N ILE A 84 6.20 4.27 17.69
CA ILE A 84 5.34 3.12 17.98
C ILE A 84 6.04 2.21 19.00
N GLU A 85 5.41 2.01 20.17
CA GLU A 85 5.94 1.19 21.26
C GLU A 85 5.84 -0.33 20.96
N ILE A 86 6.82 -0.86 20.22
CA ILE A 86 7.01 -2.30 19.98
C ILE A 86 8.47 -2.69 20.24
N GLU A 87 8.74 -3.96 20.61
CA GLU A 87 10.09 -4.43 20.99
C GLU A 87 11.11 -4.28 19.86
N ASP A 88 10.65 -4.57 18.65
CA ASP A 88 11.42 -4.47 17.41
C ASP A 88 10.69 -3.51 16.48
N ASN A 89 11.18 -2.28 16.44
CA ASN A 89 10.68 -1.22 15.56
C ASN A 89 11.46 -1.12 14.24
N LEU A 90 12.27 -2.14 13.91
CA LEU A 90 12.81 -2.30 12.57
C LEU A 90 11.67 -2.60 11.59
N GLU A 91 11.96 -2.57 10.29
CA GLU A 91 10.96 -2.79 9.24
C GLU A 91 11.28 -4.04 8.43
N SER A 92 10.25 -4.71 7.92
CA SER A 92 10.35 -5.80 6.95
C SER A 92 10.67 -5.26 5.55
N ARG A 93 11.91 -4.79 5.35
CA ARG A 93 12.36 -4.11 4.12
C ARG A 93 12.76 -5.07 3.01
N ILE A 94 12.10 -4.98 1.85
CA ILE A 94 12.42 -5.78 0.65
C ILE A 94 12.83 -4.87 -0.49
N SER A 95 13.96 -5.17 -1.12
CA SER A 95 14.51 -4.36 -2.22
C SER A 95 13.54 -4.25 -3.40
N SER A 96 13.09 -5.40 -3.93
CA SER A 96 12.06 -5.42 -4.98
C SER A 96 11.33 -6.74 -5.10
N ILE A 97 10.10 -6.68 -5.57
CA ILE A 97 9.23 -7.82 -5.89
C ILE A 97 8.82 -7.73 -7.35
N THR A 98 9.08 -8.79 -8.10
CA THR A 98 8.59 -8.95 -9.47
C THR A 98 7.46 -9.97 -9.50
N LEU A 99 6.32 -9.58 -10.09
CA LEU A 99 5.19 -10.45 -10.38
C LEU A 99 5.12 -10.66 -11.91
N PRO A 100 5.84 -11.66 -12.45
CA PRO A 100 5.91 -11.85 -13.88
C PRO A 100 4.68 -12.59 -14.38
N TYR A 101 4.36 -12.36 -15.66
CA TYR A 101 3.46 -13.23 -16.41
C TYR A 101 4.27 -14.06 -17.41
N ASN A 102 4.07 -15.37 -17.40
CA ASN A 102 4.72 -16.30 -18.31
C ASN A 102 3.70 -16.88 -19.31
N GLU A 103 3.75 -16.43 -20.56
CA GLU A 103 2.89 -16.95 -21.64
C GLU A 103 3.06 -18.46 -21.87
N GLY A 104 4.28 -18.97 -21.71
CA GLY A 104 4.60 -20.39 -21.88
C GLY A 104 4.18 -21.26 -20.69
N ASN A 105 3.88 -20.66 -19.55
CA ASN A 105 3.38 -21.36 -18.38
C ASN A 105 2.44 -20.47 -17.54
N PRO A 106 1.17 -20.30 -17.97
CA PRO A 106 0.22 -19.42 -17.31
C PRO A 106 -0.21 -19.91 -15.91
N THR A 107 0.18 -21.13 -15.52
CA THR A 107 -0.05 -21.64 -14.15
C THR A 107 0.92 -21.04 -13.12
N LEU A 108 2.06 -20.51 -13.58
CA LEU A 108 2.97 -19.71 -12.76
C LEU A 108 2.50 -18.26 -12.75
N ASN A 109 1.64 -17.92 -11.80
CA ASN A 109 0.96 -16.64 -11.74
C ASN A 109 0.70 -16.21 -10.30
N ALA A 110 1.26 -15.05 -9.90
CA ALA A 110 1.05 -14.47 -8.57
C ALA A 110 -0.29 -13.71 -8.43
N SER A 111 -1.23 -13.87 -9.36
CA SER A 111 -2.57 -13.27 -9.24
C SER A 111 -3.26 -13.69 -7.95
N ASN A 112 -4.01 -12.76 -7.35
CA ASN A 112 -4.67 -12.93 -6.06
C ASN A 112 -3.72 -13.06 -4.85
N SER A 113 -2.46 -12.64 -5.00
CA SER A 113 -1.55 -12.50 -3.85
C SER A 113 -1.94 -11.31 -2.98
N THR A 114 -1.53 -11.35 -1.72
CA THR A 114 -1.75 -10.28 -0.74
C THR A 114 -0.41 -9.83 -0.17
N PHE A 115 -0.20 -8.52 -0.10
CA PHE A 115 0.93 -7.87 0.54
C PHE A 115 0.43 -7.01 1.68
N TYR A 116 1.04 -7.15 2.85
CA TYR A 116 0.56 -6.53 4.07
C TYR A 116 1.71 -6.05 4.95
N GLY A 117 1.75 -4.79 5.37
CA GLY A 117 2.73 -4.34 6.39
C GLY A 117 4.19 -4.37 5.93
N LEU A 118 4.49 -4.20 4.64
CA LEU A 118 5.87 -4.29 4.11
C LEU A 118 6.40 -2.92 3.71
N THR A 119 7.72 -2.73 3.84
CA THR A 119 8.46 -1.62 3.20
C THR A 119 9.15 -2.16 1.96
N ILE A 120 8.79 -1.66 0.77
CA ILE A 120 9.24 -2.23 -0.51
C ILE A 120 9.81 -1.14 -1.43
N GLY A 121 11.02 -1.37 -1.96
CA GLY A 121 11.60 -0.46 -2.94
C GLY A 121 10.80 -0.45 -4.26
N THR A 122 10.56 -1.60 -4.87
CA THR A 122 9.72 -1.66 -6.08
C THR A 122 8.86 -2.91 -6.13
N ILE A 123 7.58 -2.75 -6.48
CA ILE A 123 6.75 -3.84 -6.98
C ILE A 123 6.56 -3.61 -8.48
N SER A 124 6.96 -4.59 -9.29
CA SER A 124 6.73 -4.56 -10.74
C SER A 124 5.90 -5.75 -11.17
N ALA A 125 4.77 -5.50 -11.84
CA ALA A 125 3.85 -6.53 -12.30
C ALA A 125 3.49 -6.34 -13.78
N ASP A 126 3.36 -7.46 -14.49
CA ASP A 126 2.85 -7.50 -15.87
C ASP A 126 1.69 -8.50 -15.95
N ARG A 127 0.52 -8.07 -16.43
CA ARG A 127 -0.66 -8.95 -16.66
C ARG A 127 -1.07 -9.79 -15.44
N ILE A 128 -0.91 -9.23 -14.24
CA ILE A 128 -1.33 -9.84 -12.98
C ILE A 128 -2.67 -9.28 -12.53
N SER A 129 -3.51 -10.09 -11.91
CA SER A 129 -4.84 -9.68 -11.46
C SER A 129 -5.14 -9.97 -10.00
N GLY A 130 -6.08 -9.22 -9.42
CA GLY A 130 -6.66 -9.57 -8.10
C GLY A 130 -5.74 -9.37 -6.90
N VAL A 131 -4.60 -8.68 -7.04
CA VAL A 131 -3.65 -8.50 -5.93
C VAL A 131 -4.17 -7.47 -4.93
N LEU A 132 -4.01 -7.77 -3.65
CA LEU A 132 -4.21 -6.83 -2.55
C LEU A 132 -2.85 -6.30 -2.08
N VAL A 133 -2.69 -4.99 -2.06
CA VAL A 133 -1.59 -4.30 -1.36
C VAL A 133 -2.25 -3.43 -0.30
N GLU A 134 -2.08 -3.80 0.98
CA GLU A 134 -2.68 -3.09 2.09
C GLU A 134 -1.66 -2.77 3.17
N ARG A 135 -1.67 -1.55 3.71
CA ARG A 135 -0.77 -1.14 4.79
C ARG A 135 0.71 -1.37 4.46
N CYS A 136 1.12 -1.10 3.22
CA CYS A 136 2.53 -1.15 2.83
C CYS A 136 3.08 0.25 2.55
N GLU A 137 4.38 0.41 2.76
CA GLU A 137 5.16 1.47 2.13
C GLU A 137 5.77 0.94 0.83
N VAL A 138 5.59 1.65 -0.29
CA VAL A 138 6.18 1.27 -1.58
C VAL A 138 6.76 2.49 -2.29
N ILE A 139 8.04 2.46 -2.64
CA ILE A 139 8.62 3.56 -3.44
C ILE A 139 8.01 3.54 -4.85
N ASP A 140 8.17 2.44 -5.60
CA ASP A 140 7.61 2.31 -6.95
C ASP A 140 6.63 1.14 -7.05
N LEU A 141 5.33 1.43 -7.22
CA LEU A 141 4.30 0.45 -7.50
C LEU A 141 3.91 0.49 -8.98
N LYS A 142 4.50 -0.41 -9.77
CA LYS A 142 4.34 -0.50 -11.24
C LYS A 142 3.44 -1.68 -11.58
N THR A 143 2.17 -1.40 -11.88
CA THR A 143 1.15 -2.40 -12.20
C THR A 143 0.89 -2.52 -13.70
N GLY A 144 1.84 -2.12 -14.54
CA GLY A 144 1.76 -2.30 -15.98
C GLY A 144 3.14 -2.23 -16.63
N SER A 145 3.23 -2.79 -17.82
CA SER A 145 4.44 -2.86 -18.62
C SER A 145 4.21 -2.30 -20.04
N TYR A 146 5.24 -2.33 -20.88
CA TYR A 146 5.10 -2.04 -22.31
C TYR A 146 4.32 -3.11 -23.08
N SER A 147 4.12 -4.29 -22.50
CA SER A 147 3.52 -5.46 -23.14
C SER A 147 2.16 -5.87 -22.55
N GLY A 148 1.72 -5.24 -21.46
CA GLY A 148 0.47 -5.59 -20.82
C GLY A 148 0.15 -4.79 -19.57
N ALA A 149 -1.08 -4.90 -19.11
CA ALA A 149 -1.62 -4.16 -17.98
C ALA A 149 -2.17 -5.12 -16.92
N CYS A 150 -2.07 -4.75 -15.65
CA CYS A 150 -2.71 -5.47 -14.56
C CYS A 150 -4.19 -5.09 -14.44
N SER A 151 -4.95 -5.88 -13.68
CA SER A 151 -6.37 -5.59 -13.45
C SER A 151 -6.91 -6.05 -12.10
N ALA A 152 -7.96 -5.41 -11.60
CA ALA A 152 -8.66 -5.83 -10.38
C ALA A 152 -7.79 -5.86 -9.11
N TRP A 153 -6.77 -5.00 -9.02
CA TRP A 153 -6.02 -4.87 -7.78
C TRP A 153 -6.74 -3.96 -6.79
N THR A 154 -6.53 -4.21 -5.52
CA THR A 154 -6.88 -3.30 -4.43
C THR A 154 -5.61 -2.77 -3.80
N ILE A 155 -5.45 -1.46 -3.77
CA ILE A 155 -4.35 -0.75 -3.13
C ILE A 155 -4.99 0.14 -2.08
N LYS A 156 -4.77 -0.17 -0.80
CA LYS A 156 -5.44 0.56 0.28
C LYS A 156 -4.58 0.79 1.50
N LYS A 157 -4.73 1.95 2.14
CA LYS A 157 -4.00 2.29 3.38
C LYS A 157 -2.48 2.21 3.21
N CYS A 158 -1.99 2.43 1.99
CA CYS A 158 -0.58 2.37 1.66
C CYS A 158 0.03 3.77 1.57
N TYR A 159 1.32 3.84 1.90
CA TYR A 159 2.16 4.99 1.65
C TYR A 159 2.98 4.72 0.38
N VAL A 160 2.64 5.37 -0.72
CA VAL A 160 3.23 5.07 -2.04
C VAL A 160 3.93 6.29 -2.58
N TYR A 161 5.19 6.16 -3.02
CA TYR A 161 5.88 7.28 -3.64
C TYR A 161 5.39 7.49 -5.08
N ASN A 162 5.52 6.46 -5.94
CA ASN A 162 4.98 6.46 -7.30
C ASN A 162 4.04 5.28 -7.55
N LEU A 163 2.89 5.54 -8.17
CA LEU A 163 1.89 4.55 -8.56
C LEU A 163 1.62 4.62 -10.08
N TYR A 164 2.13 3.63 -10.80
CA TYR A 164 2.07 3.55 -12.27
C TYR A 164 1.26 2.34 -12.74
N GLY A 165 0.11 2.60 -13.36
CA GLY A 165 -0.73 1.61 -14.03
C GLY A 165 -0.30 1.30 -15.46
N SER A 166 0.60 2.09 -16.04
CA SER A 166 1.18 1.83 -17.35
C SER A 166 2.50 2.55 -17.56
N GLN A 167 3.34 2.00 -18.45
CA GLN A 167 4.50 2.68 -19.03
C GLN A 167 4.22 3.23 -20.44
N THR A 168 2.97 3.09 -20.93
CA THR A 168 2.52 3.58 -22.24
C THR A 168 1.10 4.15 -22.18
N SER A 169 0.64 4.81 -23.23
CA SER A 169 -0.76 5.25 -23.35
C SER A 169 -1.74 4.15 -23.79
N PHE A 170 -1.23 2.95 -24.15
CA PHE A 170 -2.01 1.88 -24.77
C PHE A 170 -2.43 0.78 -23.78
N TYR A 171 -1.63 0.52 -22.75
CA TYR A 171 -1.86 -0.56 -21.79
C TYR A 171 -2.16 -0.02 -20.41
N LEU A 172 -3.34 0.60 -20.23
CA LEU A 172 -3.75 1.13 -18.94
C LEU A 172 -4.22 0.00 -18.01
N SER A 173 -3.70 -0.01 -16.77
CA SER A 173 -4.25 -0.85 -15.71
C SER A 173 -5.72 -0.56 -15.49
N SER A 174 -6.53 -1.57 -15.19
CA SER A 174 -7.99 -1.40 -15.14
C SER A 174 -8.69 -2.08 -13.98
N ASN A 175 -9.84 -1.54 -13.57
CA ASN A 175 -10.64 -2.05 -12.46
C ASN A 175 -9.92 -2.02 -11.11
N PHE A 176 -9.07 -1.01 -10.88
CA PHE A 176 -8.36 -0.87 -9.60
C PHE A 176 -9.25 -0.21 -8.56
N SER A 177 -9.06 -0.60 -7.30
CA SER A 177 -9.53 0.13 -6.13
C SER A 177 -8.32 0.77 -5.45
N ILE A 178 -8.13 2.08 -5.64
CA ILE A 178 -7.05 2.88 -5.04
C ILE A 178 -7.69 3.74 -3.96
N ILE A 179 -7.66 3.25 -2.71
CA ILE A 179 -8.52 3.76 -1.64
C ILE A 179 -7.73 4.07 -0.38
N ASN A 180 -7.95 5.23 0.25
CA ASN A 180 -7.33 5.54 1.55
C ASN A 180 -5.80 5.49 1.51
N ASN A 181 -5.15 5.91 0.42
CA ASN A 181 -3.70 5.93 0.30
C ASN A 181 -3.13 7.34 0.42
N ILE A 182 -1.87 7.40 0.83
CA ILE A 182 -1.03 8.59 0.69
C ILE A 182 -0.11 8.35 -0.51
N ILE A 183 -0.22 9.17 -1.56
CA ILE A 183 0.57 9.02 -2.79
C ILE A 183 1.46 10.26 -2.98
N ARG A 184 2.77 10.13 -2.80
CA ARG A 184 3.65 11.31 -2.71
C ARG A 184 3.85 12.03 -4.03
N ALA A 185 4.19 11.29 -5.09
CA ALA A 185 4.62 11.87 -6.35
C ALA A 185 3.59 11.63 -7.47
N VAL A 186 3.47 10.39 -7.98
CA VAL A 186 2.72 10.13 -9.22
C VAL A 186 1.58 9.12 -9.03
N LEU A 187 0.43 9.39 -9.63
CA LEU A 187 -0.67 8.45 -9.87
C LEU A 187 -1.05 8.46 -11.35
N ALA A 188 -0.64 7.47 -12.14
CA ALA A 188 -0.87 7.51 -13.58
C ALA A 188 -1.19 6.17 -14.22
N GLY A 189 -1.91 6.20 -15.34
CA GLY A 189 -2.05 5.03 -16.23
C GLY A 189 -3.17 4.05 -15.85
N TYR A 190 -4.28 4.56 -15.32
CA TYR A 190 -5.41 3.75 -14.84
C TYR A 190 -6.69 3.99 -15.64
N SER A 191 -7.55 2.98 -15.74
CA SER A 191 -8.86 3.09 -16.36
C SER A 191 -9.92 2.30 -15.61
N PHE A 192 -11.20 2.69 -15.73
CA PHE A 192 -12.31 1.95 -15.09
C PHE A 192 -12.07 1.69 -13.59
N SER A 193 -11.39 2.63 -12.92
CA SER A 193 -10.89 2.44 -11.55
C SER A 193 -11.63 3.35 -10.58
N THR A 194 -11.63 2.97 -9.31
CA THR A 194 -12.11 3.81 -8.21
C THR A 194 -10.89 4.38 -7.48
N ILE A 195 -10.81 5.70 -7.41
CA ILE A 195 -9.76 6.45 -6.73
C ILE A 195 -10.45 7.31 -5.68
N ALA A 196 -10.49 6.81 -4.44
CA ALA A 196 -11.31 7.41 -3.39
C ALA A 196 -10.58 7.61 -2.06
N ASN A 197 -10.82 8.73 -1.39
CA ASN A 197 -10.23 9.04 -0.09
C ASN A 197 -8.69 8.99 -0.10
N ASN A 198 -8.02 9.43 -1.16
CA ASN A 198 -6.55 9.48 -1.19
C ASN A 198 -6.05 10.90 -0.93
N THR A 199 -4.85 11.02 -0.39
CA THR A 199 -4.12 12.30 -0.31
C THR A 199 -2.88 12.21 -1.19
N PHE A 200 -2.69 13.14 -2.13
CA PHE A 200 -1.55 13.05 -3.05
C PHE A 200 -1.04 14.40 -3.58
N GLY A 201 0.20 14.41 -4.09
CA GLY A 201 0.83 15.59 -4.71
C GLY A 201 1.86 16.31 -3.84
N PHE A 202 2.58 15.58 -2.97
CA PHE A 202 3.54 16.12 -2.01
C PHE A 202 4.91 16.50 -2.60
N VAL A 203 5.24 16.05 -3.81
CA VAL A 203 6.54 16.30 -4.45
C VAL A 203 6.34 16.98 -5.81
N SER A 204 7.24 17.88 -6.18
CA SER A 204 7.20 18.63 -7.45
C SER A 204 7.22 17.68 -8.67
N GLY A 205 6.13 17.66 -9.44
CA GLY A 205 5.97 16.84 -10.66
C GLY A 205 4.50 16.53 -10.98
N ASN A 206 4.24 16.04 -12.20
CA ASN A 206 2.91 15.65 -12.67
C ASN A 206 2.27 14.62 -11.72
N SER A 207 1.41 15.07 -10.81
CA SER A 207 0.88 14.19 -9.77
C SER A 207 -0.13 13.18 -10.30
N MET A 208 -0.71 13.45 -11.49
CA MET A 208 -1.69 12.58 -12.12
C MET A 208 -1.69 12.63 -13.64
N GLY A 209 -1.81 11.48 -14.30
CA GLY A 209 -1.89 11.43 -15.77
C GLY A 209 -2.50 10.15 -16.34
N ALA A 210 -3.09 10.26 -17.53
CA ALA A 210 -3.66 9.12 -18.26
C ALA A 210 -4.67 8.28 -17.45
N ILE A 211 -5.51 8.93 -16.65
CA ILE A 211 -6.63 8.29 -15.96
C ILE A 211 -7.90 8.45 -16.79
N LYS A 212 -8.67 7.38 -17.02
CA LYS A 212 -9.86 7.43 -17.90
C LYS A 212 -11.02 6.59 -17.37
N ASN A 213 -12.26 6.96 -17.70
CA ASN A 213 -13.47 6.18 -17.36
C ASN A 213 -13.53 5.78 -15.87
N SER A 214 -12.99 6.61 -14.97
CA SER A 214 -12.77 6.27 -13.56
C SER A 214 -13.62 7.15 -12.64
N ILE A 215 -13.83 6.68 -11.41
CA ILE A 215 -14.49 7.42 -10.35
C ILE A 215 -13.41 8.02 -9.44
N MET A 216 -13.49 9.31 -9.21
CA MET A 216 -12.57 10.08 -8.39
C MET A 216 -13.34 10.87 -7.35
N SER A 217 -13.25 10.43 -6.09
CA SER A 217 -14.02 11.07 -5.01
C SER A 217 -13.31 11.20 -3.68
N ASN A 218 -13.68 12.22 -2.91
CA ASN A 218 -13.19 12.44 -1.55
C ASN A 218 -11.66 12.54 -1.45
N ASN A 219 -10.96 12.93 -2.51
CA ASN A 219 -9.50 13.01 -2.50
C ASN A 219 -9.02 14.42 -2.09
N ILE A 220 -7.85 14.49 -1.45
CA ILE A 220 -7.09 15.72 -1.27
C ILE A 220 -5.95 15.72 -2.29
N MET A 221 -5.91 16.78 -3.09
CA MET A 221 -4.91 17.05 -4.11
C MET A 221 -4.05 18.23 -3.68
N ILE A 222 -2.77 18.00 -3.48
CA ILE A 222 -1.81 19.04 -3.18
C ILE A 222 -1.18 19.51 -4.47
N ALA A 223 -1.38 20.78 -4.78
CA ALA A 223 -0.77 21.43 -5.92
C ALA A 223 0.35 22.35 -5.43
N GLY A 224 1.59 22.03 -5.80
CA GLY A 224 2.76 22.82 -5.43
C GLY A 224 2.76 24.22 -6.04
N SER A 225 3.42 25.16 -5.37
CA SER A 225 3.53 26.56 -5.79
C SER A 225 4.40 26.73 -7.05
N CYS A 226 4.01 27.66 -7.91
CA CYS A 226 4.68 27.97 -9.18
C CYS A 226 5.85 28.97 -9.05
N LEU A 227 6.39 29.18 -7.85
CA LEU A 227 7.10 30.42 -7.56
C LEU A 227 8.52 30.50 -8.15
N GLU A 228 9.17 29.40 -8.53
CA GLU A 228 10.59 29.45 -8.97
C GLU A 228 11.01 28.59 -10.17
N SER A 229 10.13 27.85 -10.86
CA SER A 229 10.55 27.04 -12.02
C SER A 229 9.97 27.52 -13.35
N GLU A 230 10.86 27.90 -14.28
CA GLU A 230 10.54 28.05 -15.71
C GLU A 230 10.11 26.71 -16.37
N GLY A 231 10.15 25.60 -15.61
CA GLY A 231 9.78 24.26 -16.05
C GLY A 231 8.77 23.58 -15.11
N GLY A 232 7.49 23.90 -15.32
CA GLY A 232 6.34 23.07 -14.94
C GLY A 232 6.04 22.97 -13.45
N CYS A 233 5.00 23.66 -13.00
CA CYS A 233 4.37 23.39 -11.71
C CYS A 233 3.71 21.98 -11.72
N ASN A 234 3.26 21.50 -10.55
CA ASN A 234 2.31 20.39 -10.49
C ASN A 234 1.12 20.73 -11.39
N HIS A 235 1.07 20.17 -12.59
CA HIS A 235 -0.11 20.28 -13.43
C HIS A 235 -1.27 19.66 -12.65
N SER A 236 -2.45 20.28 -12.73
CA SER A 236 -3.66 19.58 -12.33
C SER A 236 -3.66 18.21 -12.97
N PRO A 237 -4.25 17.22 -12.30
CA PRO A 237 -4.49 15.95 -12.94
C PRO A 237 -5.02 16.16 -14.36
N ASP A 238 -4.33 15.58 -15.34
CA ASP A 238 -4.98 15.26 -16.59
C ASP A 238 -5.93 14.11 -16.26
N TYR A 239 -7.15 14.49 -15.88
CA TYR A 239 -8.21 13.54 -15.56
C TYR A 239 -8.63 12.72 -16.78
N GLY A 240 -8.08 12.95 -17.98
CA GLY A 240 -8.49 12.28 -19.20
C GLY A 240 -10.00 12.39 -19.47
N PRO A 241 -10.49 11.78 -20.56
CA PRO A 241 -11.92 11.78 -20.85
C PRO A 241 -12.72 10.87 -19.90
N SER A 242 -13.97 11.28 -19.64
CA SER A 242 -15.03 10.45 -19.07
C SER A 242 -14.86 9.99 -17.62
N ASN A 243 -14.16 10.76 -16.78
CA ASN A 243 -14.14 10.51 -15.34
C ASN A 243 -15.35 11.14 -14.63
N SER A 244 -15.79 10.51 -13.54
CA SER A 244 -16.72 11.07 -12.58
C SER A 244 -15.93 11.65 -11.41
N ILE A 245 -15.97 12.98 -11.23
CA ILE A 245 -15.16 13.72 -10.26
C ILE A 245 -16.11 14.42 -9.27
N SER A 246 -16.02 14.10 -7.98
CA SER A 246 -16.92 14.64 -6.94
C SER A 246 -16.27 14.71 -5.56
N ASN A 247 -16.64 15.70 -4.74
CA ASN A 247 -16.22 15.82 -3.35
C ASN A 247 -14.70 15.81 -3.13
N ASN A 248 -13.92 16.23 -4.13
CA ASN A 248 -12.48 16.35 -3.98
C ASN A 248 -12.10 17.78 -3.61
N ILE A 249 -10.94 17.95 -2.98
CA ILE A 249 -10.38 19.26 -2.64
C ILE A 249 -8.98 19.40 -3.23
N VAL A 250 -8.71 20.54 -3.87
CA VAL A 250 -7.35 20.94 -4.25
C VAL A 250 -6.86 22.02 -3.29
N VAL A 251 -5.73 21.75 -2.65
CA VAL A 251 -5.06 22.63 -1.70
C VAL A 251 -3.71 23.09 -2.26
N PHE A 252 -3.30 24.32 -1.94
CA PHE A 252 -2.10 24.94 -2.51
C PHE A 252 -1.20 25.53 -1.43
N ASP A 253 0.11 25.40 -1.62
CA ASP A 253 1.08 26.12 -0.80
C ASP A 253 1.19 27.58 -1.23
N ASP A 254 1.10 28.47 -0.25
CA ASP A 254 0.71 29.86 -0.43
C ASP A 254 1.73 30.84 0.17
N GLU A 255 2.98 30.40 0.31
CA GLU A 255 4.09 31.25 0.73
C GLU A 255 4.37 32.38 -0.29
N GLY A 256 3.66 33.52 -0.18
CA GLY A 256 4.14 34.82 -0.67
C GLY A 256 3.47 35.49 -1.88
N GLY A 257 2.25 35.13 -2.32
CA GLY A 257 1.63 35.82 -3.48
C GLY A 257 0.11 35.71 -3.62
N THR A 258 -0.47 36.47 -4.56
CA THR A 258 -1.91 36.46 -4.90
C THR A 258 -2.27 35.24 -5.76
N LYS A 259 -3.30 34.52 -5.32
CA LYS A 259 -3.47 33.07 -5.49
C LYS A 259 -4.63 32.79 -6.44
N VAL A 260 -4.36 32.21 -7.60
CA VAL A 260 -5.41 31.60 -8.44
C VAL A 260 -4.91 30.19 -8.76
N PRO A 261 -5.65 29.14 -8.39
CA PRO A 261 -5.31 27.80 -8.84
C PRO A 261 -5.24 27.79 -10.36
N VAL A 262 -4.09 27.37 -10.92
CA VAL A 262 -3.90 27.28 -12.39
C VAL A 262 -4.96 26.37 -13.02
N TYR A 263 -5.51 25.46 -12.22
CA TYR A 263 -6.53 24.51 -12.62
C TYR A 263 -7.54 24.28 -11.49
N ASN A 264 -8.82 24.35 -11.84
CA ASN A 264 -9.92 24.05 -10.94
C ASN A 264 -10.43 22.64 -11.20
N LEU A 265 -10.89 21.98 -10.14
CA LEU A 265 -11.80 20.85 -10.29
C LEU A 265 -13.04 21.30 -11.07
N PRO A 266 -13.74 20.37 -11.75
CA PRO A 266 -15.02 20.67 -12.35
C PRO A 266 -15.93 21.34 -11.31
N ASN A 267 -16.52 22.47 -11.69
CA ASN A 267 -17.56 23.11 -10.90
C ASN A 267 -18.70 22.10 -10.71
N ASP A 268 -19.34 22.12 -9.53
CA ASP A 268 -20.37 21.18 -9.07
C ASP A 268 -19.85 19.87 -8.44
N ASN A 269 -20.79 19.03 -7.99
CA ASN A 269 -20.55 17.75 -7.31
C ASN A 269 -19.69 17.83 -6.02
N GLY A 270 -19.75 18.95 -5.30
CA GLY A 270 -19.08 19.13 -4.01
C GLY A 270 -17.55 19.27 -4.09
N ASN A 271 -17.00 19.48 -5.28
CA ASN A 271 -15.57 19.75 -5.43
C ASN A 271 -15.20 21.15 -4.91
N ILE A 272 -14.02 21.26 -4.29
CA ILE A 272 -13.48 22.51 -3.75
C ILE A 272 -12.11 22.76 -4.36
N SER A 273 -11.85 23.96 -4.87
CA SER A 273 -10.56 24.33 -5.47
C SER A 273 -10.00 25.58 -4.81
N GLY A 274 -8.69 25.60 -4.58
CA GLY A 274 -7.98 26.81 -4.16
C GLY A 274 -7.96 27.03 -2.65
N GLU A 275 -8.05 25.97 -1.86
CA GLU A 275 -7.94 26.06 -0.39
C GLU A 275 -6.47 26.09 0.06
N ASP A 276 -6.23 26.59 1.27
CA ASP A 276 -4.88 26.78 1.81
C ASP A 276 -4.30 25.47 2.38
N LEU A 277 -3.16 25.04 1.85
CA LEU A 277 -2.42 23.87 2.33
C LEU A 277 -2.06 24.01 3.81
N LEU A 278 -1.68 25.20 4.28
CA LEU A 278 -1.23 25.45 5.65
C LEU A 278 -2.33 25.23 6.69
N SER A 279 -3.60 25.35 6.28
CA SER A 279 -4.77 25.11 7.14
C SER A 279 -5.33 23.69 7.06
N THR A 280 -4.83 22.88 6.11
CA THR A 280 -5.42 21.59 5.77
C THR A 280 -4.93 20.46 6.67
N PHE A 281 -3.63 20.43 6.98
CA PHE A 281 -2.99 19.33 7.70
C PHE A 281 -2.54 19.73 9.10
N LEU A 282 -2.29 18.73 9.95
CA LEU A 282 -1.84 18.91 11.32
C LEU A 282 -0.53 19.71 11.40
N ILE A 283 0.39 19.42 10.47
CA ILE A 283 1.61 20.20 10.30
C ILE A 283 1.42 21.27 9.22
N SER A 284 2.07 22.42 9.42
CA SER A 284 2.19 23.43 8.38
C SER A 284 3.11 22.90 7.26
N ASN A 285 2.71 23.11 6.01
CA ASN A 285 3.49 22.80 4.80
C ASN A 285 4.09 21.37 4.75
N PRO A 286 3.25 20.33 4.65
CA PRO A 286 3.73 18.95 4.59
C PRO A 286 4.55 18.62 3.34
N MET A 287 4.61 19.49 2.32
CA MET A 287 5.44 19.25 1.14
C MET A 287 6.94 19.24 1.44
N PHE A 288 7.38 20.09 2.38
CA PHE A 288 8.80 20.22 2.73
C PHE A 288 9.13 19.62 4.10
N ILE A 289 8.12 19.51 4.98
CA ILE A 289 8.31 19.16 6.38
C ILE A 289 7.85 17.73 6.70
N ALA A 290 6.87 17.18 5.95
CA ALA A 290 6.36 15.85 6.27
C ALA A 290 7.46 14.81 6.09
N SER A 291 7.84 14.20 7.21
CA SER A 291 8.81 13.11 7.25
C SER A 291 8.12 11.77 7.51
N ARG A 292 6.84 11.80 7.92
CA ARG A 292 6.07 10.64 8.38
C ARG A 292 4.64 10.74 7.85
N ASP A 293 3.94 9.62 7.83
CA ASP A 293 2.52 9.58 7.45
C ASP A 293 1.59 10.24 8.49
N SER A 294 1.96 10.20 9.77
CA SER A 294 1.21 10.82 10.87
C SER A 294 1.07 12.34 10.72
N ASP A 295 2.02 12.99 10.04
CA ASP A 295 2.03 14.42 9.73
C ASP A 295 0.85 14.83 8.82
N LEU A 296 0.30 13.87 8.06
CA LEU A 296 -0.68 14.10 7.00
C LEU A 296 -2.14 13.95 7.47
N GLN A 297 -2.35 13.89 8.78
CA GLN A 297 -3.66 13.97 9.39
C GLN A 297 -4.25 15.38 9.23
N LEU A 298 -5.59 15.48 9.22
CA LEU A 298 -6.25 16.78 9.05
C LEU A 298 -6.13 17.67 10.28
N ALA A 299 -5.93 18.97 10.05
CA ALA A 299 -6.07 19.96 11.11
C ALA A 299 -7.50 19.97 11.69
N VAL A 300 -7.66 20.47 12.92
CA VAL A 300 -8.96 20.56 13.60
C VAL A 300 -10.00 21.29 12.74
N ASN A 301 -9.61 22.39 12.08
CA ASN A 301 -10.46 23.24 11.24
C ASN A 301 -10.18 23.05 9.74
N SER A 302 -9.67 21.88 9.34
CA SER A 302 -9.29 21.62 7.95
C SER A 302 -10.48 21.79 6.98
N PRO A 303 -10.30 22.46 5.83
CA PRO A 303 -11.33 22.56 4.80
C PRO A 303 -11.67 21.21 4.16
N ALA A 304 -10.84 20.17 4.37
CA ALA A 304 -11.13 18.82 3.91
C ALA A 304 -12.12 18.06 4.80
N LYS A 305 -12.56 18.63 5.94
CA LYS A 305 -13.49 17.97 6.85
C LYS A 305 -14.93 18.03 6.37
N GLY A 306 -15.61 16.88 6.41
CA GLY A 306 -17.03 16.76 6.10
C GLY A 306 -17.44 17.03 4.65
N ILE A 307 -16.49 17.24 3.73
CA ILE A 307 -16.79 17.53 2.31
C ILE A 307 -17.06 16.26 1.50
N GLY A 308 -16.62 15.10 2.01
CA GLY A 308 -16.76 13.81 1.36
C GLY A 308 -18.21 13.35 1.30
N THR A 309 -18.49 12.40 0.40
CA THR A 309 -19.81 11.78 0.27
C THR A 309 -20.32 11.28 1.62
N GLY A 310 -21.50 11.75 2.05
CA GLY A 310 -22.09 11.38 3.33
C GLY A 310 -21.56 12.17 4.53
N GLY A 311 -20.83 13.27 4.31
CA GLY A 311 -20.30 14.12 5.37
C GLY A 311 -19.03 13.57 6.01
N VAL A 312 -18.33 12.65 5.34
CA VAL A 312 -17.02 12.15 5.79
C VAL A 312 -15.91 13.12 5.40
N ASP A 313 -14.78 13.03 6.06
CA ASP A 313 -13.59 13.79 5.69
C ASP A 313 -13.02 13.29 4.34
N ALA A 314 -12.44 14.20 3.57
CA ALA A 314 -11.66 13.84 2.38
C ALA A 314 -10.22 13.43 2.76
N GLY A 315 -9.55 12.71 1.86
CA GLY A 315 -8.16 12.29 2.01
C GLY A 315 -7.96 10.93 2.68
N ALA A 316 -6.69 10.54 2.81
CA ALA A 316 -6.27 9.21 3.28
C ALA A 316 -6.92 8.77 4.60
N PHE A 317 -7.09 9.70 5.53
CA PHE A 317 -7.66 9.46 6.86
C PHE A 317 -9.19 9.60 6.92
N GLY A 318 -9.83 9.85 5.78
CA GLY A 318 -11.28 9.98 5.66
C GLY A 318 -12.01 8.65 5.40
N GLY A 319 -13.34 8.72 5.36
CA GLY A 319 -14.20 7.55 5.08
C GLY A 319 -14.36 6.57 6.25
N SER A 320 -15.02 5.45 6.00
CA SER A 320 -15.35 4.44 7.02
C SER A 320 -14.22 3.44 7.32
N ASP A 321 -13.18 3.42 6.48
CA ASP A 321 -12.04 2.50 6.59
C ASP A 321 -10.72 3.26 6.36
N PRO A 322 -10.37 4.21 7.26
CA PRO A 322 -9.30 5.17 7.03
C PRO A 322 -7.91 4.53 7.00
N TYR A 323 -6.95 5.28 6.46
CA TYR A 323 -5.53 5.00 6.54
C TYR A 323 -5.10 4.76 8.00
N VAL A 324 -4.15 3.85 8.21
CA VAL A 324 -3.62 3.47 9.53
C VAL A 324 -2.15 3.88 9.60
N ILE A 325 -1.82 4.73 10.57
CA ILE A 325 -0.44 5.21 10.81
C ILE A 325 0.51 4.01 10.91
N SER A 326 1.68 4.13 10.29
CA SER A 326 2.71 3.09 10.21
C SER A 326 2.29 1.78 9.56
N GLY A 327 1.12 1.74 8.91
CA GLY A 327 0.55 0.51 8.41
C GLY A 327 0.41 -0.57 9.48
N GLN A 328 0.22 -0.18 10.75
CA GLN A 328 0.18 -1.11 11.88
C GLN A 328 -0.71 -2.31 11.56
N ILE A 329 -0.18 -3.52 11.71
CA ILE A 329 -0.90 -4.73 11.32
C ILE A 329 -2.04 -5.04 12.31
N PRO A 330 -3.23 -5.51 11.87
CA PRO A 330 -4.37 -5.82 12.73
C PRO A 330 -4.24 -7.20 13.39
N PHE A 331 -3.04 -7.77 13.39
CA PHE A 331 -2.75 -9.04 14.03
C PHE A 331 -1.97 -8.78 15.31
N PRO A 332 -2.11 -9.63 16.34
CA PRO A 332 -1.37 -9.46 17.57
C PRO A 332 0.15 -9.49 17.30
N ILE A 333 0.86 -8.48 17.77
CA ILE A 333 2.32 -8.38 17.66
C ILE A 333 2.92 -8.76 19.02
N ILE A 334 3.99 -9.56 19.01
CA ILE A 334 4.79 -9.80 20.21
C ILE A 334 5.61 -8.56 20.47
N ASN A 335 5.36 -7.91 21.61
CA ASN A 335 6.00 -6.66 22.03
C ASN A 335 7.02 -6.84 23.15
N ASN A 336 7.13 -8.05 23.67
CA ASN A 336 8.18 -8.43 24.58
C ASN A 336 8.36 -9.93 24.56
N PHE A 337 9.57 -10.44 24.32
CA PHE A 337 9.92 -11.84 24.48
C PHE A 337 11.14 -11.97 25.40
N ILE A 338 10.87 -12.20 26.69
CA ILE A 338 11.94 -12.44 27.67
C ILE A 338 12.02 -13.93 27.95
N THR A 339 13.19 -14.51 27.74
CA THR A 339 13.50 -15.91 28.08
C THR A 339 14.71 -16.00 29.00
N THR A 340 14.71 -16.96 29.95
CA THR A 340 15.89 -17.28 30.75
C THR A 340 16.96 -18.08 29.98
N GLY A 341 16.77 -18.30 28.68
CA GLY A 341 17.72 -19.00 27.81
C GLY A 341 17.42 -20.49 27.73
N VAL A 342 18.23 -21.34 28.36
CA VAL A 342 18.11 -22.80 28.29
C VAL A 342 17.58 -23.35 29.62
N GLY A 343 16.42 -24.00 29.58
CA GLY A 343 15.89 -24.76 30.72
C GLY A 343 16.32 -26.23 30.69
N ASN A 344 16.33 -26.87 31.86
CA ASN A 344 16.47 -28.31 32.01
C ASN A 344 15.54 -28.82 33.13
N SER A 345 15.59 -30.12 33.44
CA SER A 345 14.74 -30.73 34.46
C SER A 345 14.96 -30.18 35.88
N ALA A 346 16.07 -29.48 36.14
CA ALA A 346 16.39 -28.85 37.42
C ALA A 346 16.22 -27.31 37.41
N VAL A 347 16.28 -26.65 36.25
CA VAL A 347 16.10 -25.21 36.08
C VAL A 347 15.02 -24.96 35.02
N PRO A 348 13.78 -24.62 35.41
CA PRO A 348 12.71 -24.39 34.44
C PRO A 348 13.05 -23.20 33.53
N LEU A 349 12.64 -23.31 32.27
CA LEU A 349 12.67 -22.21 31.32
C LEU A 349 11.55 -21.23 31.66
N ASN A 350 11.89 -20.00 32.04
CA ASN A 350 10.89 -18.95 32.22
C ASN A 350 10.80 -18.14 30.94
N ILE A 351 9.59 -18.02 30.42
CA ILE A 351 9.26 -17.22 29.23
C ILE A 351 8.19 -16.21 29.63
N ASN A 352 8.44 -14.93 29.42
CA ASN A 352 7.44 -13.88 29.48
C ASN A 352 7.22 -13.35 28.07
N ILE A 353 5.96 -13.39 27.62
CA ILE A 353 5.54 -12.87 26.33
C ILE A 353 4.51 -11.78 26.57
N THR A 354 4.75 -10.58 26.07
CA THR A 354 3.74 -9.52 25.99
C THR A 354 3.24 -9.45 24.55
N ILE A 355 1.92 -9.43 24.38
CA ILE A 355 1.26 -9.34 23.08
C ILE A 355 0.28 -8.18 23.16
N THR A 356 0.35 -7.24 22.21
CA THR A 356 -0.72 -6.24 22.03
C THR A 356 -1.56 -6.62 20.83
N GLY A 357 -2.88 -6.64 21.02
CA GLY A 357 -3.83 -6.71 19.91
C GLY A 357 -4.06 -5.31 19.35
N ASN A 358 -3.81 -5.13 18.05
CA ASN A 358 -4.16 -3.91 17.33
C ASN A 358 -5.57 -4.09 16.77
N ASN A 359 -6.60 -3.66 17.53
CA ASN A 359 -7.99 -3.63 17.07
C ASN A 359 -8.49 -2.19 16.95
#